data_AF-A0A7J9B403-F1
#
_entry.id   AF-A0A7J9B403-F1
#
_cell.length_a   1.000
_cell.length_b   1.000
_cell.length_c   1.000
_cell.angle_alpha   90.00
_cell.angle_beta   90.00
_cell.angle_gamma   90.00
#
_symmetry.space_group_name_H-M   'P 1'
#
loop_
_entity.id
_entity.type
_entity.pdbx_description
1 polymer ?
#
loop_
_entity_poly.entity_id
_entity_poly.type
_entity_poly.pdbx_seq_one_letter_code
_entity_poly.pdbx_strand_id
1 'polypeptide(L)' 'MDNRALSPYVQEKLVRENPPEGVYKIKGSDHCPFFSKPQSLHKILAEIVQIP' A
#
# COMPACT_ATOMS: atom_id res chain seq x y z
N MET A 1 2.28 11.44 -8.24
CA MET A 1 2.72 10.57 -9.35
C MET A 1 2.29 9.18 -8.97
N ASP A 2 1.64 8.45 -9.86
CA ASP A 2 1.10 7.12 -9.53
C ASP A 2 2.15 6.02 -9.72
N ASN A 3 1.96 4.86 -9.08
CA ASN A 3 2.77 3.67 -9.32
C ASN A 3 2.63 3.24 -10.79
N ARG A 4 3.67 3.48 -11.60
CA ARG A 4 3.71 3.10 -13.02
C ARG A 4 4.28 1.70 -13.28
N ALA A 5 4.89 1.08 -12.27
CA ALA A 5 5.46 -0.26 -12.38
C ALA A 5 4.41 -1.36 -12.15
N LEU A 6 3.42 -1.09 -11.28
CA LEU A 6 2.26 -1.96 -11.10
C LEU A 6 0.98 -1.15 -11.22
N SER A 7 0.18 -1.41 -12.25
CA SER A 7 -1.09 -0.71 -12.43
C SER A 7 -2.07 -1.03 -11.28
N PRO A 8 -3.02 -0.12 -10.98
CA PRO A 8 -4.03 -0.38 -9.95
C PRO A 8 -4.80 -1.68 -10.15
N TYR A 9 -5.13 -2.01 -11.41
CA TYR A 9 -5.81 -3.26 -11.76
C TYR A 9 -5.01 -4.50 -11.35
N VAL A 10 -3.70 -4.51 -11.57
CA VAL A 10 -2.84 -5.64 -11.18
C VAL A 10 -2.76 -5.76 -9.66
N GLN A 11 -2.65 -4.64 -8.94
CA GLN A 11 -2.65 -4.62 -7.47
C GLN A 11 -3.95 -5.21 -6.90
N GLU A 12 -5.11 -4.79 -7.43
CA GLU A 12 -6.43 -5.29 -7.02
C GLU A 12 -6.63 -6.76 -7.35
N LYS A 13 -6.13 -7.21 -8.51
CA LYS A 13 -6.17 -8.62 -8.91
C LYS A 13 -5.41 -9.50 -7.90
N LEU A 14 -4.20 -9.11 -7.51
CA LEU A 14 -3.38 -9.87 -6.55
C LEU A 14 -4.07 -10.00 -5.19
N VAL A 15 -4.69 -8.93 -4.70
CA VAL A 15 -5.48 -8.95 -3.44
C VAL A 15 -6.66 -9.92 -3.55
N ARG A 16 -7.35 -9.96 -4.69
CA ARG A 16 -8.49 -10.87 -4.88
C ARG A 16 -8.06 -12.33 -5.00
N GLU A 17 -6.95 -12.61 -5.69
CA GLU A 17 -6.45 -13.97 -5.91
C GLU A 17 -5.80 -14.57 -4.67
N ASN A 18 -5.21 -13.75 -3.80
CA ASN A 18 -4.64 -14.16 -2.54
C ASN A 18 -4.95 -13.12 -1.44
N PRO A 19 -6.14 -13.20 -0.81
CA PRO A 19 -6.58 -12.22 0.17
C PRO A 19 -5.66 -12.14 1.40
N PRO A 20 -5.05 -10.98 1.69
CA PRO A 20 -4.31 -10.77 2.92
C PRO A 20 -5.26 -10.44 4.09
N GLU A 21 -4.73 -10.45 5.32
CA GLU A 21 -5.47 -10.04 6.53
C GLU A 21 -5.89 -8.56 6.50
N GLY A 22 -5.08 -7.70 5.87
CA GLY A 22 -5.36 -6.27 5.72
C GLY A 22 -4.86 -5.70 4.40
N VAL A 23 -5.61 -4.73 3.86
CA VAL A 23 -5.26 -4.00 2.63
C VAL A 23 -5.28 -2.51 2.90
N TYR A 24 -4.14 -1.85 2.70
CA TYR A 24 -3.97 -0.42 2.98
C TYR A 24 -3.60 0.34 1.71
N LYS A 25 -4.25 1.49 1.48
CA LYS A 25 -4.03 2.34 0.29
C LYS A 25 -3.45 3.69 0.67
N ILE A 26 -2.25 4.00 0.16
CA ILE A 26 -1.63 5.32 0.30
C ILE A 26 -1.99 6.18 -0.91
N LYS A 27 -2.93 7.11 -0.75
CA LYS A 27 -3.35 8.01 -1.84
C LYS A 27 -2.19 8.91 -2.29
N GLY A 28 -1.96 8.97 -3.60
CA GLY A 28 -0.95 9.83 -4.22
C GLY A 28 0.50 9.38 -3.98
N SER A 29 0.71 8.15 -3.50
CA SER A 29 2.02 7.50 -3.50
C SER A 29 2.38 7.04 -4.92
N ASP A 30 3.67 7.14 -5.25
CA ASP A 30 4.26 6.47 -6.41
C ASP A 30 4.71 5.04 -6.06
N HIS A 31 5.59 4.47 -6.89
CA HIS A 31 6.16 3.15 -6.68
C HIS A 31 6.99 3.04 -5.39
N CYS A 32 7.54 4.14 -4.88
CA CYS A 32 8.43 4.17 -3.73
C CYS A 32 7.78 4.96 -2.58
N PRO A 33 6.81 4.39 -1.85
CA PRO A 33 6.10 5.09 -0.78
C PRO A 33 7.02 5.63 0.32
N PHE A 34 8.20 5.03 0.50
CA PHE A 34 9.22 5.51 1.44
C PHE A 34 9.90 6.81 1.02
N PHE A 35 9.89 7.16 -0.27
CA PHE A 35 10.34 8.48 -0.75
C PHE A 35 9.16 9.45 -0.91
N SER A 36 8.05 9.01 -1.50
CA SER A 36 6.95 9.91 -1.87
C SER A 36 5.99 10.22 -0.73
N LYS A 37 5.80 9.28 0.22
CA LYS A 37 4.85 9.38 1.34
C LYS A 37 5.37 8.72 2.64
N PRO A 38 6.58 9.05 3.12
CA PRO A 38 7.19 8.34 4.25
C PRO A 38 6.36 8.37 5.54
N GLN A 39 5.72 9.50 5.86
CA GLN A 39 4.90 9.61 7.08
C GLN A 39 3.60 8.79 6.99
N SER A 40 2.96 8.74 5.82
CA SER A 40 1.76 7.92 5.62
C SER A 40 2.10 6.43 5.69
N LEU A 41 3.24 6.02 5.12
CA LEU A 41 3.75 4.66 5.24
C LEU A 41 4.04 4.31 6.70
N HIS A 42 4.74 5.18 7.44
CA HIS A 42 5.03 4.97 8.85
C HIS A 42 3.75 4.79 9.69
N LYS A 43 2.73 5.64 9.47
CA LYS A 43 1.46 5.54 10.19
C LYS A 43 0.79 4.17 9.97
N ILE A 44 0.72 3.71 8.72
CA ILE A 44 0.14 2.39 8.41
C ILE A 44 0.92 1.27 9.09
N LEU A 45 2.26 1.31 9.05
CA LEU A 45 3.08 0.30 9.71
C LEU A 45 2.86 0.29 11.23
N ALA A 46 2.74 1.46 11.86
CA ALA A 46 2.42 1.56 13.28
C ALA A 46 1.03 1.00 13.61
N GLU A 47 0.02 1.24 12.75
CA GLU A 47 -1.32 0.65 12.89
C GLU A 47 -1.29 -0.88 12.75
N ILE A 48 -0.51 -1.43 11.81
CA ILE A 48 -0.34 -2.88 11.62
C ILE A 48 0.29 -3.52 12.87
N VAL A 49 1.24 -2.87 13.52
CA VAL A 49 1.86 -3.37 14.76
C VAL A 49 0.86 -3.46 15.92
N GLN A 50 -0.26 -2.74 15.88
CA GLN A 50 -1.31 -2.81 16.90
C GLN A 50 -2.34 -3.92 16.64
N ILE A 51 -2.24 -4.65 15.53
CA ILE A 51 -3.13 -5.79 15.27
C ILE A 51 -2.77 -6.90 16.27
N PRO A 52 -3.73 -7.41 17.07
CA PRO A 52 -3.49 -8.42 18.11
C PRO A 52 -2.95 -9.75 17.60
#